data_AF-A0A953YM06-F1
#
_entry.id   AF-A0A953YM06-F1
#
_cell.length_a   1.000
_cell.length_b   1.000
_cell.length_c   1.000
_cell.angle_alpha   90.00
_cell.angle_beta   90.00
_cell.angle_gamma   90.00
#
_symmetry.space_group_name_H-M   'P 1'
#
loop_
_entity.id
_entity.type
_entity.pdbx_description
1 polymer ?
#
loop_
_entity_poly.entity_id
_entity_poly.type
_entity_poly.pdbx_seq_one_letter_code
_entity_poly.pdbx_strand_id
1 'polypeptide(L)'
;MADSDIARILRSDGPALSGDLLLKLQESGLSAEAARKRLSRGSADVAKLKGLVFPKGARFFYHVDDFGSERYWAALVDAIDVASPAYSAAIGALRAHGGIVPRQYFPIVSGAPIRQRKQIGSDTVLSRLTAVGLLEELVIHDVAYVSLGANGWFGGPISGWKNRLFVQEIMLLAVADWARKLSMVSFNSVAIRNLDGELPKFGTHAFDLCGPSYLQPMVRRGSGGGPKPGFLVCDAFVGEIDEAGVASFLRKCETSKALRNLSPFLPILLAGRFSAEAFNLARSKGVVTATPGILFG
;
A
#
# COMPACT_ATOMS: atom_id res chain seq x y z
N MET A 1 -8.28 37.33 -20.92
CA MET A 1 -9.34 36.29 -20.93
C MET A 1 -9.80 36.13 -19.50
N ALA A 2 -11.12 36.13 -19.23
CA ALA A 2 -11.62 35.98 -17.87
C ALA A 2 -11.20 34.61 -17.32
N ASP A 3 -10.49 34.60 -16.19
CA ASP A 3 -10.09 33.37 -15.50
C ASP A 3 -11.35 32.57 -15.16
N SER A 4 -11.37 31.27 -15.48
CA SER A 4 -12.59 30.48 -15.26
C SER A 4 -12.85 30.37 -13.75
N ASP A 5 -14.11 30.32 -13.31
CA ASP A 5 -14.42 30.16 -11.87
C ASP A 5 -13.70 28.95 -11.26
N ILE A 6 -13.48 27.90 -12.06
CA ILE A 6 -12.75 26.68 -11.68
C ILE A 6 -11.26 26.96 -11.53
N ALA A 7 -10.65 27.68 -12.47
CA ALA A 7 -9.25 28.07 -12.38
C ALA A 7 -9.01 28.95 -11.15
N ARG A 8 -9.92 29.88 -10.83
CA ARG A 8 -9.86 30.70 -9.61
C ARG A 8 -9.94 29.85 -8.34
N ILE A 9 -10.87 28.89 -8.27
CA ILE A 9 -10.98 27.95 -7.13
C ILE A 9 -9.70 27.13 -6.98
N LEU A 10 -9.14 26.62 -8.08
CA LEU A 10 -7.91 25.83 -8.04
C LEU A 10 -6.68 26.67 -7.65
N ARG A 11 -6.60 27.93 -8.10
CA ARG A 11 -5.54 28.85 -7.66
C ARG A 11 -5.65 29.15 -6.15
N SER A 12 -6.85 29.42 -5.64
CA SER A 12 -7.04 29.78 -4.22
C SER A 12 -6.90 28.58 -3.29
N ASP A 13 -7.56 27.46 -3.61
CA ASP A 13 -7.75 26.35 -2.68
C ASP A 13 -6.82 25.17 -2.98
N GLY A 14 -6.34 25.09 -4.22
CA GLY A 14 -5.39 24.09 -4.68
C GLY A 14 -6.05 22.98 -5.49
N PRO A 15 -5.24 22.04 -5.99
CA PRO A 15 -5.72 20.88 -6.71
C PRO A 15 -6.72 20.04 -5.90
N ALA A 16 -7.72 19.47 -6.56
CA ALA A 16 -8.81 18.78 -5.87
C ALA A 16 -9.49 17.69 -6.73
N LEU A 17 -10.27 16.83 -6.08
CA LEU A 17 -11.13 15.88 -6.78
C LEU A 17 -12.36 16.56 -7.37
N SER A 18 -12.89 15.95 -8.43
CA SER A 18 -14.11 16.40 -9.09
C SER A 18 -15.31 16.55 -8.13
N GLY A 19 -15.38 15.72 -7.08
CA GLY A 19 -16.45 15.82 -6.07
C GLY A 19 -16.38 17.15 -5.30
N ASP A 20 -15.19 17.50 -4.81
CA ASP A 20 -14.97 18.70 -4.01
C ASP A 20 -15.17 19.97 -4.85
N LEU A 21 -14.70 19.96 -6.10
CA LEU A 21 -14.94 21.07 -7.03
C LEU A 21 -16.44 21.25 -7.33
N LEU A 22 -17.21 20.17 -7.46
CA LEU A 22 -18.64 20.25 -7.69
C LEU A 22 -19.40 20.80 -6.47
N LEU A 23 -18.94 20.51 -5.26
CA LEU A 23 -19.50 21.07 -4.02
C LEU A 23 -19.25 22.58 -3.97
N LYS A 24 -18.01 23.02 -4.18
CA LYS A 24 -17.65 24.46 -4.18
C LYS A 24 -18.39 25.26 -5.26
N LEU A 25 -18.58 24.68 -6.45
CA LEU A 25 -19.39 25.32 -7.49
C LEU A 25 -20.86 25.46 -7.08
N GLN A 26 -21.42 24.48 -6.38
CA GLN A 26 -22.80 24.56 -5.88
C GLN A 26 -22.94 25.59 -4.76
N GLU A 27 -21.95 25.69 -3.87
CA GLU A 27 -21.89 26.73 -2.82
C GLU A 27 -21.81 28.14 -3.42
N SER A 28 -21.22 28.28 -4.61
CA SER A 28 -21.24 29.53 -5.38
C SER A 28 -22.57 29.82 -6.10
N GLY A 29 -23.61 29.01 -5.87
CA GLY A 29 -24.97 29.21 -6.37
C GLY A 29 -25.33 28.46 -7.65
N LEU A 30 -24.45 27.60 -8.19
CA LEU A 30 -24.79 26.79 -9.38
C LEU A 30 -25.66 25.59 -9.01
N SER A 31 -26.59 25.21 -9.89
CA SER A 31 -27.24 23.90 -9.79
C SER A 31 -26.24 22.76 -10.01
N ALA A 32 -26.53 21.57 -9.46
CA ALA A 32 -25.67 20.40 -9.64
C ALA A 32 -25.42 20.04 -11.12
N GLU A 33 -26.42 20.21 -11.98
CA GLU A 33 -26.26 20.00 -13.43
C GLU A 33 -25.39 21.07 -14.08
N ALA A 34 -25.59 22.34 -13.71
CA ALA A 34 -24.77 23.44 -14.21
C ALA A 34 -23.30 23.27 -13.81
N ALA A 35 -23.04 22.90 -12.55
CA ALA A 35 -21.70 22.63 -12.04
C ALA A 35 -21.00 21.50 -12.81
N ARG A 36 -21.69 20.37 -13.05
CA ARG A 36 -21.16 19.25 -13.86
C ARG A 36 -20.86 19.67 -15.29
N LYS A 37 -21.78 20.40 -15.93
CA LYS A 37 -21.60 20.88 -17.31
C LYS A 37 -20.42 21.85 -17.40
N ARG A 38 -20.24 22.71 -16.40
CA ARG A 38 -19.10 23.64 -16.29
C ARG A 38 -17.78 22.90 -16.17
N LEU A 39 -17.68 21.95 -15.23
CA LEU A 39 -16.47 21.14 -15.02
C LEU A 39 -16.11 20.29 -16.25
N SER A 40 -17.11 19.77 -16.97
CA SER A 40 -16.91 18.99 -18.20
C SER A 40 -16.35 19.81 -19.36
N ARG A 41 -16.76 21.08 -19.49
CA ARG A 41 -16.29 21.97 -20.57
C ARG A 41 -14.82 22.35 -20.44
N GLY A 42 -14.27 22.34 -19.22
CA GLY A 42 -12.87 22.68 -18.95
C GLY A 42 -12.52 24.15 -19.24
N SER A 43 -11.27 24.50 -18.99
CA SER A 43 -10.64 25.77 -19.39
C SER A 43 -9.17 25.54 -19.71
N ALA A 44 -8.54 26.46 -20.45
CA ALA A 44 -7.13 26.32 -20.86
C ALA A 44 -6.18 26.18 -19.66
N ASP A 45 -6.48 26.89 -18.57
CA ASP A 45 -5.63 26.92 -17.37
C ASP A 45 -5.90 25.77 -16.39
N VAL A 46 -6.84 24.87 -16.72
CA VAL A 46 -7.25 23.75 -15.87
C VAL A 46 -6.95 22.44 -16.55
N ALA A 47 -6.11 21.64 -15.89
CA ALA A 47 -5.75 20.31 -16.35
C ALA A 47 -6.36 19.23 -15.46
N LYS A 48 -6.47 18.02 -16.03
CA LYS A 48 -6.98 16.83 -15.37
C LYS A 48 -5.91 15.76 -15.36
N LEU A 49 -5.68 15.14 -14.21
CA LEU A 49 -4.75 14.02 -14.09
C LEU A 49 -5.20 12.85 -14.96
N LYS A 50 -4.28 12.35 -15.78
CA LYS A 50 -4.41 11.13 -16.58
C LYS A 50 -3.57 10.02 -15.91
N GLY A 51 -3.83 8.76 -16.23
CA GLY A 51 -3.05 7.62 -15.70
C GLY A 51 -3.58 7.04 -14.37
N LEU A 52 -4.14 7.86 -13.48
CA LEU A 52 -4.77 7.39 -12.23
C LEU A 52 -6.29 7.35 -12.32
N VAL A 53 -6.89 6.31 -11.72
CA VAL A 53 -8.34 6.12 -11.67
C VAL A 53 -8.79 6.11 -10.21
N PHE A 54 -9.60 7.09 -9.85
CA PHE A 54 -10.27 7.15 -8.55
C PHE A 54 -11.63 6.42 -8.59
N PRO A 55 -12.16 5.96 -7.44
CA PRO A 55 -13.48 5.33 -7.40
C PRO A 55 -14.59 6.21 -7.95
N LYS A 56 -15.67 5.55 -8.42
CA LYS A 56 -16.84 6.21 -9.04
C LYS A 56 -16.49 7.12 -10.23
N GLY A 57 -15.32 6.91 -10.85
CA GLY A 57 -14.87 7.70 -11.99
C GLY A 57 -14.45 9.13 -11.65
N ALA A 58 -14.24 9.45 -10.37
CA ALA A 58 -13.74 10.74 -9.93
C ALA A 58 -12.40 11.06 -10.61
N ARG A 59 -12.14 12.36 -10.77
CA ARG A 59 -10.95 12.87 -11.47
C ARG A 59 -10.28 13.94 -10.63
N PHE A 60 -8.96 13.95 -10.64
CA PHE A 60 -8.16 14.97 -9.99
C PHE A 60 -7.89 16.10 -10.98
N PHE A 61 -8.15 17.33 -10.56
CA PHE A 61 -7.99 18.54 -11.34
C PHE A 61 -7.02 19.49 -10.65
N TYR A 62 -6.25 20.23 -11.44
CA TYR A 62 -5.24 21.16 -10.97
C TYR A 62 -5.12 22.35 -11.92
N HIS A 63 -4.67 23.48 -11.39
CA HIS A 63 -4.26 24.59 -12.23
C HIS A 63 -2.95 24.24 -12.94
N VAL A 64 -2.78 24.58 -14.22
CA VAL A 64 -1.58 24.21 -14.99
C VAL A 64 -0.27 24.64 -14.32
N ASP A 65 -0.28 25.83 -13.69
CA ASP A 65 0.86 26.38 -12.93
C ASP A 65 1.23 25.56 -11.68
N ASP A 66 0.30 24.77 -11.12
CA ASP A 66 0.60 23.94 -9.95
C ASP A 66 1.36 22.66 -10.31
N PHE A 67 1.37 22.25 -11.59
CA PHE A 67 1.86 20.92 -11.97
C PHE A 67 3.30 20.65 -11.50
N GLY A 68 3.48 19.56 -10.73
CA GLY A 68 4.79 19.16 -10.22
C GLY A 68 5.30 19.96 -9.01
N SER A 69 4.55 20.96 -8.54
CA SER A 69 4.84 21.71 -7.31
C SER A 69 4.55 20.89 -6.05
N GLU A 70 5.11 21.29 -4.91
CA GLU A 70 4.80 20.70 -3.60
C GLU A 70 3.29 20.66 -3.33
N ARG A 71 2.60 21.78 -3.60
CA ARG A 71 1.15 21.90 -3.42
C ARG A 71 0.38 20.88 -4.25
N TYR A 72 0.81 20.64 -5.48
CA TYR A 72 0.21 19.64 -6.36
C TYR A 72 0.38 18.23 -5.82
N TRP A 73 1.60 17.91 -5.38
CA TRP A 73 1.92 16.60 -4.87
C TRP A 73 1.20 16.33 -3.54
N ALA A 74 1.15 17.31 -2.62
CA ALA A 74 0.42 17.23 -1.35
C ALA A 74 -1.06 16.95 -1.58
N ALA A 75 -1.71 17.79 -2.40
CA ALA A 75 -3.11 17.60 -2.73
C ALA A 75 -3.40 16.26 -3.42
N LEU A 76 -2.48 15.75 -4.25
CA LEU A 76 -2.65 14.46 -4.91
C LEU A 76 -2.57 13.30 -3.92
N VAL A 77 -1.62 13.33 -2.98
CA VAL A 77 -1.51 12.30 -1.94
C VAL A 77 -2.73 12.34 -1.02
N ASP A 78 -3.17 13.53 -0.58
CA ASP A 78 -4.38 13.68 0.24
C ASP A 78 -5.63 13.14 -0.48
N ALA A 79 -5.77 13.47 -1.76
CA ALA A 79 -6.86 12.94 -2.59
C ALA A 79 -6.80 11.41 -2.71
N ILE A 80 -5.60 10.81 -2.78
CA ILE A 80 -5.41 9.36 -2.80
C ILE A 80 -5.77 8.73 -1.46
N ASP A 81 -5.35 9.33 -0.35
CA ASP A 81 -5.59 8.82 1.00
C ASP A 81 -7.09 8.78 1.31
N VAL A 82 -7.82 9.81 0.88
CA VAL A 82 -9.28 9.86 1.02
C VAL A 82 -9.99 8.87 0.08
N ALA A 83 -9.55 8.78 -1.18
CA ALA A 83 -10.36 8.14 -2.21
C ALA A 83 -9.94 6.72 -2.58
N SER A 84 -8.70 6.27 -2.32
CA SER A 84 -8.20 5.00 -2.83
C SER A 84 -7.34 4.22 -1.83
N PRO A 85 -7.97 3.32 -1.04
CA PRO A 85 -7.26 2.46 -0.08
C PRO A 85 -6.17 1.58 -0.69
N ALA A 86 -6.22 1.30 -2.00
CA ALA A 86 -5.22 0.48 -2.67
C ALA A 86 -3.94 1.27 -3.00
N TYR A 87 -4.08 2.54 -3.36
CA TYR A 87 -2.93 3.38 -3.68
C TYR A 87 -2.30 3.98 -2.42
N SER A 88 -3.13 4.45 -1.47
CA SER A 88 -2.66 5.00 -0.20
C SER A 88 -1.85 3.97 0.59
N ALA A 89 -2.34 2.74 0.68
CA ALA A 89 -1.62 1.64 1.30
C ALA A 89 -0.24 1.39 0.68
N ALA A 90 -0.12 1.46 -0.65
CA ALA A 90 1.16 1.25 -1.33
C ALA A 90 2.15 2.40 -1.06
N ILE A 91 1.67 3.65 -1.07
CA ILE A 91 2.50 4.82 -0.77
C ILE A 91 2.95 4.81 0.69
N GLY A 92 2.02 4.58 1.63
CA GLY A 92 2.30 4.52 3.07
C GLY A 92 3.30 3.42 3.42
N ALA A 93 3.14 2.23 2.86
CA ALA A 93 4.09 1.14 3.07
C ALA A 93 5.46 1.42 2.46
N LEU A 94 5.52 1.99 1.26
CA LEU A 94 6.80 2.35 0.65
C LEU A 94 7.54 3.41 1.47
N ARG A 95 6.83 4.41 2.00
CA ARG A 95 7.37 5.38 2.99
C ARG A 95 7.91 4.66 4.23
N ALA A 96 7.15 3.72 4.79
CA ALA A 96 7.59 2.92 5.94
C ALA A 96 8.82 2.03 5.64
N HIS A 97 9.04 1.65 4.37
CA HIS A 97 10.27 0.98 3.95
C HIS A 97 11.46 1.92 3.72
N GLY A 98 11.31 3.23 3.89
CA GLY A 98 12.36 4.23 3.63
C GLY A 98 12.35 4.76 2.19
N GLY A 99 11.23 4.60 1.48
CA GLY A 99 10.99 5.20 0.17
C GLY A 99 11.56 4.43 -1.02
N ILE A 100 12.18 3.27 -0.82
CA ILE A 100 12.71 2.44 -1.90
C ILE A 100 12.66 0.96 -1.53
N VAL A 101 12.30 0.10 -2.48
CA VAL A 101 12.34 -1.36 -2.35
C VAL A 101 12.72 -2.02 -3.68
N PRO A 102 13.28 -3.22 -3.67
CA PRO A 102 13.41 -4.03 -4.88
C PRO A 102 12.06 -4.18 -5.58
N ARG A 103 12.03 -4.05 -6.91
CA ARG A 103 10.80 -4.15 -7.73
C ARG A 103 10.09 -5.49 -7.53
N GLN A 104 10.86 -6.55 -7.29
CA GLN A 104 10.37 -7.89 -6.97
C GLN A 104 9.56 -7.92 -5.67
N TYR A 105 9.87 -7.07 -4.70
CA TYR A 105 9.16 -7.02 -3.42
C TYR A 105 7.95 -6.09 -3.44
N PHE A 106 7.74 -5.32 -4.51
CA PHE A 106 6.57 -4.44 -4.63
C PHE A 106 5.21 -5.13 -4.44
N PRO A 107 4.97 -6.38 -4.91
CA PRO A 107 3.75 -7.12 -4.62
C PRO A 107 3.51 -7.39 -3.13
N ILE A 108 4.57 -7.46 -2.31
CA ILE A 108 4.46 -7.57 -0.86
C ILE A 108 4.08 -6.21 -0.26
N VAL A 109 4.81 -5.17 -0.67
CA VAL A 109 4.75 -3.81 -0.11
C VAL A 109 3.44 -3.10 -0.43
N SER A 110 2.95 -3.22 -1.66
CA SER A 110 1.77 -2.48 -2.15
C SER A 110 0.47 -2.79 -1.40
N GLY A 111 0.40 -3.91 -0.67
CA GLY A 111 -0.83 -4.36 -0.02
C GLY A 111 -1.93 -4.82 -1.00
N ALA A 112 -1.63 -4.86 -2.29
CA ALA A 112 -2.54 -5.28 -3.34
C ALA A 112 -2.33 -6.76 -3.69
N PRO A 113 -3.38 -7.50 -4.11
CA PRO A 113 -3.23 -8.86 -4.55
C PRO A 113 -2.41 -8.93 -5.85
N ILE A 114 -1.74 -10.05 -6.10
CA ILE A 114 -1.13 -10.34 -7.40
C ILE A 114 -2.23 -10.34 -8.46
N ARG A 115 -3.31 -11.09 -8.21
CA ARG A 115 -4.49 -11.12 -9.08
C ARG A 115 -5.73 -11.54 -8.29
N GLN A 116 -6.75 -10.69 -8.24
CA GLN A 116 -8.02 -10.99 -7.60
C GLN A 116 -9.17 -10.24 -8.26
N ARG A 117 -10.31 -10.92 -8.45
CA ARG A 117 -11.50 -10.31 -9.05
C ARG A 117 -12.01 -9.15 -8.18
N LYS A 118 -12.40 -8.03 -8.83
CA LYS A 118 -12.87 -6.78 -8.20
C LYS A 118 -11.84 -6.07 -7.32
N GLN A 119 -10.58 -6.49 -7.34
CA GLN A 119 -9.47 -5.78 -6.69
C GLN A 119 -8.49 -5.31 -7.76
N ILE A 120 -7.80 -4.21 -7.48
CA ILE A 120 -6.70 -3.72 -8.32
C ILE A 120 -5.46 -4.54 -7.97
N GLY A 121 -4.79 -5.11 -8.97
CA GLY A 121 -3.59 -5.92 -8.76
C GLY A 121 -2.35 -5.07 -8.52
N SER A 122 -1.31 -5.65 -7.90
CA SER A 122 -0.06 -4.94 -7.57
C SER A 122 0.62 -4.31 -8.78
N ASP A 123 0.70 -5.00 -9.93
CA ASP A 123 1.26 -4.41 -11.16
C ASP A 123 0.40 -3.26 -11.72
N THR A 124 -0.93 -3.33 -11.57
CA THR A 124 -1.81 -2.20 -11.93
C THR A 124 -1.62 -1.02 -10.98
N VAL A 125 -1.39 -1.27 -9.68
CA VAL A 125 -1.06 -0.21 -8.72
C VAL A 125 0.25 0.47 -9.11
N LEU A 126 1.29 -0.32 -9.38
CA LEU A 126 2.60 0.22 -9.76
C LEU A 126 2.53 1.05 -11.04
N SER A 127 1.96 0.47 -12.11
CA SER A 127 1.88 1.14 -13.41
C SER A 127 1.11 2.46 -13.33
N ARG A 128 0.02 2.53 -12.55
CA ARG A 128 -0.77 3.75 -12.41
C ARG A 128 -0.09 4.81 -11.56
N LEU A 129 0.57 4.43 -10.47
CA LEU A 129 1.32 5.36 -9.63
C LEU A 129 2.56 5.89 -10.34
N THR A 130 3.23 5.05 -11.13
CA THR A 130 4.36 5.45 -11.98
C THR A 130 3.92 6.37 -13.11
N ALA A 131 2.77 6.08 -13.74
CA ALA A 131 2.22 6.93 -14.81
C ALA A 131 1.87 8.35 -14.35
N VAL A 132 1.69 8.58 -13.05
CA VAL A 132 1.47 9.92 -12.47
C VAL A 132 2.68 10.47 -11.72
N GLY A 133 3.83 9.80 -11.81
CA GLY A 133 5.09 10.25 -11.20
C GLY A 133 5.16 10.14 -9.68
N LEU A 134 4.22 9.45 -9.03
CA LEU A 134 4.27 9.20 -7.58
C LEU A 134 5.25 8.09 -7.20
N LEU A 135 5.50 7.17 -8.12
CA LEU A 135 6.53 6.14 -8.03
C LEU A 135 7.46 6.23 -9.24
N GLU A 136 8.68 5.77 -9.06
CA GLU A 136 9.71 5.69 -10.10
C GLU A 136 10.33 4.29 -10.11
N GLU A 137 10.65 3.79 -11.30
CA GLU A 137 11.45 2.57 -11.47
C GLU A 137 12.88 2.97 -11.82
N LEU A 138 13.86 2.37 -11.14
CA LEU A 138 15.28 2.58 -11.39
C LEU A 138 16.07 1.28 -11.29
N VAL A 139 17.28 1.25 -11.86
CA VAL A 139 18.18 0.09 -11.81
C VAL A 139 19.44 0.47 -11.04
N ILE A 140 19.81 -0.35 -10.05
CA ILE A 140 21.05 -0.20 -9.27
C ILE A 140 21.78 -1.53 -9.27
N HIS A 141 23.00 -1.58 -9.82
CA HIS A 141 23.80 -2.81 -9.96
C HIS A 141 22.97 -3.99 -10.51
N ASP A 142 22.33 -3.78 -11.66
CA ASP A 142 21.50 -4.77 -12.38
C ASP A 142 20.22 -5.25 -11.66
N VAL A 143 19.90 -4.68 -10.50
CA VAL A 143 18.66 -4.96 -9.78
C VAL A 143 17.68 -3.80 -9.99
N ALA A 144 16.44 -4.12 -10.37
CA ALA A 144 15.36 -3.15 -10.50
C ALA A 144 14.75 -2.79 -9.13
N TYR A 145 14.51 -1.51 -8.90
CA TYR A 145 13.90 -0.95 -7.69
C TYR A 145 12.69 -0.10 -8.05
N VAL A 146 11.79 0.02 -7.07
CA VAL A 146 10.70 1.00 -7.06
C VAL A 146 10.96 1.97 -5.92
N SER A 147 10.96 3.27 -6.21
CA SER A 147 11.09 4.34 -5.22
C SER A 147 9.90 5.29 -5.24
N LEU A 148 9.75 6.06 -4.17
CA LEU A 148 8.89 7.23 -4.15
C LEU A 148 9.43 8.27 -5.14
N GLY A 149 8.55 8.83 -5.96
CA GLY A 149 8.86 9.91 -6.89
C GLY A 149 8.42 11.27 -6.33
N ALA A 150 7.52 11.92 -7.06
CA ALA A 150 6.98 13.24 -6.76
C ALA A 150 8.06 14.34 -6.75
N ASN A 151 9.01 14.29 -7.69
CA ASN A 151 10.14 15.22 -7.79
C ASN A 151 10.95 15.35 -6.48
N GLY A 152 10.97 14.30 -5.65
CA GLY A 152 11.65 14.31 -4.35
C GLY A 152 10.87 14.95 -3.21
N TRP A 153 9.67 15.51 -3.43
CA TRP A 153 8.86 16.13 -2.36
C TRP A 153 8.41 15.15 -1.28
N PHE A 154 8.27 13.87 -1.63
CA PHE A 154 7.87 12.81 -0.69
C PHE A 154 8.92 11.73 -0.51
N GLY A 155 10.10 11.89 -1.11
CA GLY A 155 11.22 10.97 -0.99
C GLY A 155 12.16 11.42 0.12
N GLY A 156 12.46 10.53 1.07
CA GLY A 156 13.60 10.70 1.95
C GLY A 156 14.92 10.39 1.23
N PRO A 157 16.09 10.66 1.84
CA PRO A 157 17.36 10.22 1.30
C PRO A 157 17.32 8.71 1.06
N ILE A 158 17.54 8.29 -0.19
CA ILE A 158 17.59 6.87 -0.58
C ILE A 158 18.73 6.13 0.16
N SER A 159 19.66 6.84 0.79
CA SER A 159 20.77 6.26 1.57
C SER A 159 20.33 5.22 2.61
N GLY A 160 21.11 4.15 2.76
CA GLY A 160 20.88 3.14 3.80
C GLY A 160 19.84 2.07 3.46
N TRP A 161 19.25 2.08 2.26
CA TRP A 161 18.29 1.06 1.82
C TRP A 161 18.85 -0.36 1.90
N LYS A 162 20.14 -0.56 1.57
CA LYS A 162 20.82 -1.86 1.70
C LYS A 162 20.82 -2.38 3.14
N ASN A 163 21.15 -1.50 4.09
CA ASN A 163 21.17 -1.83 5.51
C ASN A 163 19.75 -2.20 5.98
N ARG A 164 18.72 -1.48 5.52
CA ARG A 164 17.33 -1.81 5.83
C ARG A 164 16.93 -3.18 5.28
N LEU A 165 17.28 -3.51 4.04
CA LEU A 165 16.98 -4.84 3.48
C LEU A 165 17.65 -5.96 4.28
N PHE A 166 18.92 -5.78 4.64
CA PHE A 166 19.68 -6.74 5.44
C PHE A 166 19.08 -6.93 6.85
N VAL A 167 18.74 -5.83 7.54
CA VAL A 167 18.10 -5.92 8.86
C VAL A 167 16.73 -6.58 8.76
N GLN A 168 15.94 -6.27 7.72
CA GLN A 168 14.64 -6.91 7.50
C GLN A 168 14.78 -8.42 7.28
N GLU A 169 15.83 -8.88 6.58
CA GLU A 169 16.12 -10.30 6.39
C GLU A 169 16.44 -11.00 7.72
N ILE A 170 17.30 -10.42 8.57
CA ILE A 170 17.58 -10.95 9.91
C ILE A 170 16.31 -11.04 10.75
N MET A 171 15.47 -10.01 10.71
CA MET A 171 14.18 -9.95 11.39
C MET A 171 13.25 -11.08 10.95
N LEU A 172 13.17 -11.36 9.65
CA LEU A 172 12.35 -12.46 9.10
C LEU A 172 12.90 -13.84 9.47
N LEU A 173 14.23 -14.02 9.47
CA LEU A 173 14.88 -15.25 9.91
C LEU A 173 14.57 -15.54 11.39
N ALA A 174 14.57 -14.51 12.23
CA ALA A 174 14.21 -14.64 13.65
C ALA A 174 12.73 -15.03 13.85
N VAL A 175 11.80 -14.42 13.11
CA VAL A 175 10.39 -14.83 13.14
C VAL A 175 10.22 -16.27 12.69
N ALA A 176 10.92 -16.68 11.62
CA ALA A 176 10.87 -18.05 11.13
C ALA A 176 11.37 -19.04 12.19
N ASP A 177 12.52 -18.77 12.82
CA ASP A 177 13.10 -19.60 13.88
C ASP A 177 12.19 -19.66 15.12
N TRP A 178 11.66 -18.52 15.56
CA TRP A 178 10.69 -18.45 16.65
C TRP A 178 9.43 -19.27 16.37
N ALA A 179 8.84 -19.10 15.19
CA ALA A 179 7.65 -19.85 14.79
C ALA A 179 7.91 -21.36 14.70
N ARG A 180 9.10 -21.78 14.25
CA ARG A 180 9.52 -23.19 14.23
C ARG A 180 9.65 -23.74 15.64
N LYS A 181 10.36 -23.05 16.53
CA LYS A 181 10.59 -23.46 17.93
C LYS A 181 9.29 -23.59 18.71
N LEU A 182 8.30 -22.74 18.43
CA LEU A 182 6.98 -22.81 19.03
C LEU A 182 6.00 -23.77 18.31
N SER A 183 6.47 -24.54 17.33
CA SER A 183 5.63 -25.46 16.54
C SER A 183 4.44 -24.77 15.84
N MET A 184 4.55 -23.47 15.56
CA MET A 184 3.50 -22.68 14.92
C MET A 184 3.43 -22.94 13.41
N VAL A 185 4.51 -23.43 12.82
CA VAL A 185 4.65 -23.74 11.40
C VAL A 185 5.33 -25.09 11.20
N SER A 186 5.09 -25.74 10.07
CA SER A 186 5.84 -26.94 9.70
C SER A 186 7.29 -26.58 9.37
N PHE A 187 8.23 -27.24 10.05
CA PHE A 187 9.62 -26.81 10.21
C PHE A 187 10.34 -26.50 8.87
N ASN A 188 10.22 -27.41 7.89
CA ASN A 188 10.92 -27.33 6.60
C ASN A 188 10.13 -26.59 5.50
N SER A 189 8.98 -26.00 5.83
CA SER A 189 8.04 -25.45 4.84
C SER A 189 7.85 -23.94 4.90
N VAL A 190 8.61 -23.25 5.75
CA VAL A 190 8.58 -21.79 5.87
C VAL A 190 9.30 -21.19 4.65
N ALA A 191 8.57 -20.42 3.87
CA ALA A 191 9.11 -19.62 2.78
C ALA A 191 9.36 -18.19 3.25
N ILE A 192 10.55 -17.66 2.96
CA ILE A 192 10.94 -16.27 3.17
C ILE A 192 11.24 -15.68 1.79
N ARG A 193 10.86 -14.43 1.56
CA ARG A 193 11.13 -13.74 0.29
C ARG A 193 12.62 -13.75 -0.05
N ASN A 194 12.90 -13.82 -1.35
CA ASN A 194 14.24 -13.78 -1.90
C ASN A 194 14.18 -13.00 -3.23
N LEU A 195 15.22 -12.23 -3.54
CA LEU A 195 15.35 -11.47 -4.78
C LEU A 195 15.47 -12.36 -6.01
N ASP A 196 15.97 -13.58 -5.87
CA ASP A 196 16.16 -14.49 -7.00
C ASP A 196 15.14 -15.64 -7.01
N GLY A 197 14.17 -15.61 -6.08
CA GLY A 197 13.22 -16.70 -5.85
C GLY A 197 11.75 -16.31 -5.96
N GLU A 198 10.87 -17.30 -5.91
CA GLU A 198 9.44 -17.03 -5.83
C GLU A 198 9.08 -16.35 -4.50
N LEU A 199 8.24 -15.31 -4.57
CA LEU A 199 7.70 -14.68 -3.38
C LEU A 199 6.83 -15.66 -2.59
N PRO A 200 6.90 -15.68 -1.24
CA PRO A 200 5.96 -16.39 -0.40
C PRO A 200 4.54 -15.89 -0.67
N LYS A 201 3.63 -16.82 -0.98
CA LYS A 201 2.25 -16.52 -1.34
C LYS A 201 1.28 -17.20 -0.40
N PHE A 202 0.21 -16.49 -0.06
CA PHE A 202 -0.95 -17.07 0.61
C PHE A 202 -2.22 -16.45 0.04
N GLY A 203 -3.11 -17.31 -0.47
CA GLY A 203 -4.25 -16.86 -1.28
C GLY A 203 -3.78 -16.13 -2.54
N THR A 204 -4.19 -14.88 -2.69
CA THR A 204 -3.88 -14.02 -3.85
C THR A 204 -2.78 -12.99 -3.55
N HIS A 205 -2.20 -13.00 -2.35
CA HIS A 205 -1.22 -12.00 -1.88
C HIS A 205 0.17 -12.60 -1.70
N ALA A 206 1.18 -11.73 -1.84
CA ALA A 206 2.55 -12.00 -1.44
C ALA A 206 2.83 -11.45 -0.03
N PHE A 207 3.67 -12.14 0.72
CA PHE A 207 4.14 -11.77 2.06
C PHE A 207 5.65 -11.87 2.14
N ASP A 208 6.27 -11.21 3.12
CA ASP A 208 7.70 -11.40 3.35
C ASP A 208 8.00 -12.84 3.81
N LEU A 209 7.07 -13.48 4.54
CA LEU A 209 7.16 -14.85 5.02
C LEU A 209 5.79 -15.54 5.05
N CYS A 210 5.74 -16.80 4.63
CA CYS A 210 4.57 -17.68 4.78
C CYS A 210 4.98 -19.09 5.23
N GLY A 211 4.15 -19.75 6.03
CA GLY A 211 4.33 -21.17 6.34
C GLY A 211 3.02 -21.86 6.73
N PRO A 212 2.78 -23.12 6.33
CA PRO A 212 1.62 -23.87 6.76
C PRO A 212 1.68 -24.15 8.28
N SER A 213 0.53 -24.03 8.93
CA SER A 213 0.36 -24.20 10.37
C SER A 213 -0.65 -25.31 10.66
N TYR A 214 -0.24 -26.22 11.55
CA TYR A 214 -1.07 -27.32 12.05
C TYR A 214 -1.53 -27.08 13.50
N LEU A 215 -1.42 -25.86 14.01
CA LEU A 215 -2.02 -25.49 15.29
C LEU A 215 -3.51 -25.82 15.27
N GLN A 216 -4.00 -26.45 16.32
CA GLN A 216 -5.37 -26.95 16.40
C GLN A 216 -6.45 -25.96 15.92
N PRO A 217 -6.47 -24.66 16.33
CA PRO A 217 -7.50 -23.71 15.87
C PRO A 217 -7.39 -23.35 14.38
N MET A 218 -6.27 -23.70 13.74
CA MET A 218 -5.95 -23.38 12.34
C MET A 218 -6.24 -24.54 11.39
N VAL A 219 -6.43 -25.76 11.90
CA VAL A 219 -6.66 -26.94 11.06
C VAL A 219 -8.14 -27.06 10.70
N ARG A 220 -8.42 -27.28 9.41
CA ARG A 220 -9.76 -27.62 8.90
C ARG A 220 -9.76 -29.04 8.34
N ARG A 221 -10.94 -29.63 8.11
CA ARG A 221 -11.05 -30.84 7.28
C ARG A 221 -10.96 -30.48 5.80
N GLY A 222 -10.08 -31.16 5.07
CA GLY A 222 -10.02 -31.10 3.61
C GLY A 222 -11.12 -31.91 2.95
N SER A 223 -11.31 -31.72 1.64
CA SER A 223 -12.32 -32.47 0.85
C SER A 223 -12.07 -33.98 0.82
N GLY A 224 -10.81 -34.41 0.92
CA GLY A 224 -10.42 -35.83 0.99
C GLY A 224 -10.39 -36.41 2.41
N GLY A 225 -11.00 -35.75 3.40
CA GLY A 225 -11.07 -36.22 4.79
C GLY A 225 -9.81 -35.95 5.64
N GLY A 226 -8.65 -35.71 5.03
CA GLY A 226 -7.41 -35.34 5.72
C GLY A 226 -7.37 -33.91 6.29
N PRO A 227 -6.41 -33.59 7.18
CA PRO A 227 -6.26 -32.25 7.73
C PRO A 227 -5.77 -31.25 6.66
N LYS A 228 -6.49 -30.15 6.51
CA LYS A 228 -6.10 -28.97 5.72
C LYS A 228 -5.48 -27.95 6.67
N PRO A 229 -4.18 -27.59 6.51
CA PRO A 229 -3.53 -26.65 7.41
C PRO A 229 -4.06 -25.22 7.24
N GLY A 230 -3.88 -24.44 8.30
CA GLY A 230 -3.90 -22.99 8.23
C GLY A 230 -2.54 -22.45 7.79
N PHE A 231 -2.35 -21.14 7.86
CA PHE A 231 -1.09 -20.50 7.50
C PHE A 231 -0.67 -19.47 8.53
N LEU A 232 0.64 -19.33 8.74
CA LEU A 232 1.23 -18.14 9.34
C LEU A 232 1.71 -17.25 8.18
N VAL A 233 1.40 -15.97 8.24
CA VAL A 233 1.88 -14.96 7.27
C VAL A 233 2.53 -13.81 8.02
N CYS A 234 3.63 -13.28 7.49
CA CYS A 234 4.36 -12.20 8.14
C CYS A 234 4.96 -11.21 7.15
N ASP A 235 4.88 -9.93 7.52
CA ASP A 235 5.65 -8.83 6.94
C ASP A 235 6.50 -8.15 8.03
N ALA A 236 7.64 -7.59 7.63
CA ALA A 236 8.60 -6.95 8.53
C ALA A 236 8.94 -5.50 8.11
N PHE A 237 9.11 -4.61 9.08
CA PHE A 237 9.51 -3.21 8.89
C PHE A 237 10.65 -2.86 9.86
N VAL A 238 11.74 -2.26 9.39
CA VAL A 238 12.94 -2.04 10.23
C VAL A 238 12.79 -0.88 11.22
N GLY A 239 11.94 0.10 10.91
CA GLY A 239 11.77 1.32 11.71
C GLY A 239 10.50 1.34 12.55
N GLU A 240 10.20 2.53 13.05
CA GLU A 240 8.87 2.86 13.55
C GLU A 240 7.88 2.96 12.37
N ILE A 241 6.68 2.43 12.58
CA ILE A 241 5.58 2.53 11.61
C ILE A 241 4.33 3.11 12.24
N ASP A 242 3.61 3.89 11.44
CA ASP A 242 2.34 4.54 11.77
C ASP A 242 1.16 3.80 11.11
N GLU A 243 -0.03 4.41 11.16
CA GLU A 243 -1.25 3.86 10.57
C GLU A 243 -1.14 3.66 9.05
N ALA A 244 -0.47 4.58 8.35
CA ALA A 244 -0.23 4.47 6.91
C ALA A 244 0.72 3.31 6.57
N GLY A 245 1.74 3.10 7.40
CA GLY A 245 2.67 1.98 7.27
C GLY A 245 2.01 0.62 7.47
N VAL A 246 1.12 0.47 8.47
CA VAL A 246 0.42 -0.81 8.71
C VAL A 246 -0.71 -1.08 7.69
N ALA A 247 -1.23 -0.05 7.02
CA ALA A 247 -2.40 -0.14 6.15
C ALA A 247 -2.25 -1.20 5.04
N SER A 248 -1.07 -1.34 4.44
CA SER A 248 -0.83 -2.35 3.39
C SER A 248 -0.99 -3.77 3.90
N PHE A 249 -0.37 -4.10 5.03
CA PHE A 249 -0.47 -5.43 5.63
C PHE A 249 -1.90 -5.75 6.08
N LEU A 250 -2.57 -4.79 6.70
CA LEU A 250 -3.96 -4.93 7.11
C LEU A 250 -4.89 -5.16 5.92
N ARG A 251 -4.68 -4.42 4.83
CA ARG A 251 -5.43 -4.59 3.58
C ARG A 251 -5.24 -6.00 3.00
N LYS A 252 -4.02 -6.54 2.98
CA LYS A 252 -3.77 -7.94 2.56
C LYS A 252 -4.55 -8.92 3.42
N CYS A 253 -4.53 -8.73 4.73
CA CYS A 253 -5.25 -9.58 5.67
C CYS A 253 -6.77 -9.51 5.47
N GLU A 254 -7.34 -8.31 5.37
CA GLU A 254 -8.80 -8.12 5.21
C GLU A 254 -9.32 -8.70 3.90
N THR A 255 -8.63 -8.40 2.80
CA THR A 255 -9.02 -8.89 1.47
C THR A 255 -8.82 -10.41 1.33
N SER A 256 -7.83 -10.99 2.04
CA SER A 256 -7.65 -12.45 2.12
C SER A 256 -8.73 -13.11 2.96
N LYS A 257 -9.10 -12.52 4.12
CA LYS A 257 -10.22 -13.00 4.96
C LYS A 257 -11.54 -13.07 4.18
N ALA A 258 -11.75 -12.17 3.23
CA ALA A 258 -12.95 -12.14 2.38
C ALA A 258 -12.98 -13.23 1.28
N LEU A 259 -11.89 -13.98 1.06
CA LEU A 259 -11.85 -15.04 0.05
C LEU A 259 -12.57 -16.31 0.53
N ARG A 260 -13.52 -16.79 -0.28
CA ARG A 260 -14.23 -18.04 -0.02
C ARG A 260 -13.25 -19.21 -0.04
N ASN A 261 -13.39 -20.12 0.94
CA ASN A 261 -12.62 -21.36 1.06
C ASN A 261 -11.11 -21.19 1.33
N LEU A 262 -10.63 -19.97 1.59
CA LEU A 262 -9.27 -19.76 2.05
C LEU A 262 -9.09 -20.41 3.43
N SER A 263 -7.93 -21.04 3.65
CA SER A 263 -7.54 -21.56 4.96
C SER A 263 -7.51 -20.43 6.00
N PRO A 264 -7.72 -20.71 7.30
CA PRO A 264 -7.49 -19.70 8.33
C PRO A 264 -6.01 -19.35 8.35
N PHE A 265 -5.68 -18.14 8.79
CA PHE A 265 -4.29 -17.72 8.90
C PHE A 265 -4.05 -16.83 10.12
N LEU A 266 -2.83 -16.89 10.63
CA LEU A 266 -2.31 -16.08 11.72
C LEU A 266 -1.41 -14.98 11.14
N PRO A 267 -1.88 -13.72 11.12
CA PRO A 267 -1.08 -12.61 10.63
C PRO A 267 -0.14 -12.07 11.72
N ILE A 268 1.15 -11.98 11.40
CA ILE A 268 2.18 -11.38 12.23
C ILE A 268 2.75 -10.16 11.53
N LEU A 269 2.74 -9.01 12.18
CA LEU A 269 3.41 -7.82 11.70
C LEU A 269 4.58 -7.51 12.61
N LEU A 270 5.78 -7.51 12.05
CA LEU A 270 7.01 -7.21 12.76
C LEU A 270 7.46 -5.79 12.41
N ALA A 271 7.72 -4.95 13.42
CA ALA A 271 8.28 -3.62 13.20
C ALA A 271 9.38 -3.31 14.24
N GLY A 272 10.27 -2.38 13.95
CA GLY A 272 11.19 -1.85 14.97
C GLY A 272 10.44 -1.21 16.13
N ARG A 273 9.37 -0.47 15.80
CA ARG A 273 8.42 0.12 16.75
C ARG A 273 7.07 0.35 16.04
N PHE A 274 6.00 0.48 16.82
CA PHE A 274 4.70 0.94 16.34
C PHE A 274 4.34 2.24 17.05
N SER A 275 3.76 3.20 16.32
CA SER A 275 3.02 4.28 16.97
C SER A 275 1.87 3.69 17.80
N ALA A 276 1.33 4.46 18.76
CA ALA A 276 0.24 3.99 19.59
C ALA A 276 -1.01 3.66 18.76
N GLU A 277 -1.30 4.49 17.77
CA GLU A 277 -2.42 4.37 16.83
C GLU A 277 -2.23 3.15 15.95
N ALA A 278 -1.04 2.97 15.36
CA ALA A 278 -0.71 1.82 14.53
C ALA A 278 -0.81 0.49 15.30
N PHE A 279 -0.30 0.46 16.53
CA PHE A 279 -0.37 -0.71 17.41
C PHE A 279 -1.82 -1.08 17.74
N ASN A 280 -2.65 -0.10 18.11
CA ASN A 280 -4.05 -0.31 18.43
C ASN A 280 -4.85 -0.73 17.20
N LEU A 281 -4.61 -0.09 16.05
CA LEU A 281 -5.24 -0.44 14.79
C LEU A 281 -4.93 -1.90 14.40
N ALA A 282 -3.67 -2.32 14.44
CA ALA A 282 -3.28 -3.70 14.14
C ALA A 282 -3.95 -4.73 15.08
N ARG A 283 -3.95 -4.47 16.40
CA ARG A 283 -4.61 -5.35 17.38
C ARG A 283 -6.12 -5.45 17.16
N SER A 284 -6.79 -4.33 16.85
CA SER A 284 -8.23 -4.31 16.55
C SER A 284 -8.61 -5.23 15.38
N LYS A 285 -7.66 -5.54 14.49
CA LYS A 285 -7.83 -6.41 13.32
C LYS A 285 -7.36 -7.85 13.56
N GLY A 286 -6.95 -8.18 14.78
CA GLY A 286 -6.47 -9.50 15.16
C GLY A 286 -5.09 -9.83 14.58
N VAL A 287 -4.23 -8.82 14.42
CA VAL A 287 -2.82 -8.99 14.03
C VAL A 287 -1.95 -9.12 15.27
N VAL A 288 -1.06 -10.11 15.25
CA VAL A 288 0.03 -10.22 16.24
C VAL A 288 1.09 -9.20 15.86
N THR A 289 1.30 -8.21 16.72
CA THR A 289 2.40 -7.25 16.57
C THR A 289 3.62 -7.76 17.32
N ALA A 290 4.79 -7.74 16.67
CA ALA A 290 6.05 -8.14 17.24
C ALA A 290 7.12 -7.06 17.00
N THR A 291 8.11 -7.00 17.87
CA THR A 291 9.31 -6.17 17.71
C THR A 291 10.55 -7.02 17.91
N PRO A 292 11.73 -6.58 17.44
CA PRO A 292 12.98 -7.26 17.76
C PRO A 292 13.17 -7.51 19.27
N GLY A 293 12.86 -6.54 20.13
CA GLY A 293 12.92 -6.74 21.58
C GLY A 293 12.02 -7.88 22.08
N ILE A 294 10.81 -8.01 21.54
CA ILE A 294 9.91 -9.12 21.90
C ILE A 294 10.47 -10.49 21.43
N LEU A 295 11.12 -10.52 20.27
CA LEU A 295 11.62 -11.77 19.67
C LEU A 295 12.96 -12.22 20.23
N PHE A 296 13.83 -11.29 20.61
CA PHE A 296 15.21 -11.56 21.02
C PHE A 296 15.46 -11.44 22.54
N GLY A 297 14.58 -10.77 23.29
CA GLY A 297 14.77 -10.46 24.71
C GLY A 297 15.43 -9.10 24.92
#